data_AF-A0A6N7IVY2-F1
#
_entry.id   AF-A0A6N7IVY2-F1
#
_cell.length_a   1.000
_cell.length_b   1.000
_cell.length_c   1.000
_cell.angle_alpha   90.00
_cell.angle_beta   90.00
_cell.angle_gamma   90.00
#
_symmetry.space_group_name_H-M   'P 1'
#
loop_
_entity.id
_entity.type
_entity.pdbx_description
1 polymer ?
#
loop_
_entity_poly.entity_id
_entity_poly.type
_entity_poly.pdbx_seq_one_letter_code
_entity_poly.pdbx_strand_id
1 'polypeptide(L)'
;MHCPQLPAEQSLVLGERRYARAAQALGQDVLLRLIIFVLYVLGFPRELIAKLFGYQVPGVKTLVDRVLSNGLEGFVDHRKIKMIPEEKPVTITQGESYKQIHLLDKVIVIPDHDRLAKKVLSVTLTEAGLLSNAEGAQILGYTPQAFGRLRERYRQKGSAGLIDQRQGQKSDYKVTPEVKAELIYQVCTRIAEGIPFSSEDIWAALNERFPEKKISPRTVRYHLNRLGFPQVKGLVKKN
;
A
#
# COMPACT_ATOMS: atom_id res chain seq x y z
N MET A 1 -18.38 -39.04 16.78
CA MET A 1 -17.08 -39.39 16.18
C MET A 1 -16.55 -40.64 16.88
N HIS A 2 -16.01 -41.61 16.14
CA HIS A 2 -15.41 -42.82 16.73
C HIS A 2 -13.92 -42.59 16.97
N CYS A 3 -13.46 -42.88 18.19
CA CYS A 3 -12.03 -42.88 18.50
C CYS A 3 -11.35 -43.96 17.64
N PRO A 4 -10.26 -43.65 16.92
CA PRO A 4 -9.58 -44.63 16.08
C PRO A 4 -9.00 -45.75 16.95
N GLN A 5 -9.22 -47.00 16.55
CA GLN A 5 -8.53 -48.14 17.13
C GLN A 5 -7.09 -48.15 16.61
N LEU A 6 -6.12 -48.06 17.52
CA LEU A 6 -4.71 -48.09 17.15
C LEU A 6 -4.24 -49.55 17.01
N PRO A 7 -3.67 -49.95 15.86
CA PRO A 7 -3.07 -51.27 15.71
C PRO A 7 -1.80 -51.38 16.57
N ALA A 8 -1.48 -52.59 17.05
CA ALA A 8 -0.33 -52.85 17.92
C ALA A 8 1.03 -52.82 17.18
N GLU A 9 1.03 -52.62 15.86
CA GLU A 9 2.23 -52.71 15.03
C GLU A 9 2.95 -51.36 14.98
N GLN A 10 3.94 -51.17 15.86
CA GLN A 10 4.81 -49.99 15.85
C GLN A 10 6.29 -50.38 15.80
N SER A 11 7.02 -49.87 14.80
CA SER A 11 8.49 -49.93 14.76
C SER A 11 9.07 -48.80 15.61
N LEU A 12 9.77 -49.16 16.69
CA LEU A 12 10.42 -48.20 17.60
C LEU A 12 11.46 -47.34 16.88
N VAL A 13 12.29 -47.96 16.03
CA VAL A 13 13.36 -47.26 15.27
C VAL A 13 12.78 -46.20 14.32
N LEU A 14 11.70 -46.52 13.62
CA LEU A 14 11.03 -45.53 12.75
C LEU A 14 10.32 -44.46 13.58
N GLY A 15 9.75 -44.84 14.73
CA GLY A 15 9.13 -43.92 15.68
C GLY A 15 10.09 -42.84 16.17
N GLU A 16 11.27 -43.24 16.64
CA GLU A 16 12.30 -42.31 17.12
C GLU A 16 12.78 -41.35 16.03
N ARG A 17 13.02 -41.85 14.81
CA ARG A 17 13.42 -40.99 13.67
C ARG A 17 12.34 -39.97 13.31
N ARG A 18 11.07 -40.38 13.34
CA ARG A 18 9.92 -39.49 13.08
C ARG A 18 9.75 -38.47 14.18
N TYR A 19 9.92 -38.89 15.44
CA TYR A 19 9.90 -38.00 16.60
C TYR A 19 10.99 -36.93 16.49
N ALA A 20 12.24 -37.32 16.19
CA ALA A 20 13.35 -36.38 16.04
C ALA A 20 13.09 -35.34 14.93
N ARG A 21 12.58 -35.78 13.77
CA ARG A 21 12.20 -34.87 12.68
C ARG A 21 11.06 -33.94 13.07
N ALA A 22 10.03 -34.45 13.75
CA ALA A 22 8.92 -33.64 14.23
C ALA A 22 9.38 -32.62 15.29
N ALA A 23 10.30 -33.01 16.18
CA ALA A 23 10.85 -32.13 17.20
C ALA A 23 11.68 -31.00 16.59
N GLN A 24 12.42 -31.26 15.51
CA GLN A 24 13.13 -30.23 14.75
C GLN A 24 12.18 -29.24 14.07
N ALA A 25 11.05 -29.72 13.55
CA ALA A 25 10.08 -28.87 12.85
C ALA A 25 9.19 -28.04 13.79
N LEU A 26 8.76 -28.63 14.92
CA LEU A 26 7.74 -28.05 15.81
C LEU A 26 8.30 -27.52 17.12
N GLY A 27 9.53 -27.91 17.48
CA GLY A 27 10.07 -27.72 18.81
C GLY A 27 9.69 -28.86 19.76
N GLN A 28 10.64 -29.27 20.59
CA GLN A 28 10.49 -30.43 21.49
C GLN A 28 9.35 -30.25 22.50
N ASP A 29 9.23 -29.07 23.10
CA ASP A 29 8.17 -28.76 24.08
C ASP A 29 6.77 -28.80 23.46
N VAL A 30 6.61 -28.26 22.25
CA VAL A 30 5.32 -28.26 21.53
C VAL A 30 4.92 -29.67 21.13
N LEU A 31 5.87 -30.44 20.58
CA LEU A 31 5.62 -31.83 20.20
C LEU A 31 5.19 -32.68 21.39
N LEU A 32 5.84 -32.52 22.55
CA LEU A 32 5.50 -33.23 23.78
C LEU A 32 4.04 -32.94 24.20
N ARG A 33 3.65 -31.66 24.20
CA ARG A 33 2.30 -31.22 24.57
C ARG A 33 1.25 -31.71 23.57
N LEU A 34 1.61 -31.76 22.28
CA LEU A 34 0.76 -32.31 21.23
C LEU A 34 0.49 -33.79 21.46
N ILE A 35 1.52 -34.58 21.77
CA ILE A 35 1.37 -36.01 22.07
C ILE A 35 0.50 -36.21 23.33
N ILE A 36 0.73 -35.43 24.39
CA ILE A 36 -0.10 -35.45 25.60
C ILE A 36 -1.58 -35.20 25.28
N PHE A 37 -1.86 -34.18 24.46
CA PHE A 37 -3.23 -33.84 24.07
C PHE A 37 -3.87 -34.92 23.19
N VAL A 38 -3.12 -35.48 22.23
CA VAL A 38 -3.59 -36.58 21.38
C VAL A 38 -3.98 -37.78 22.24
N LEU A 39 -3.15 -38.17 23.21
CA LEU A 39 -3.49 -39.27 24.13
C LEU A 39 -4.74 -38.97 24.95
N TYR A 40 -4.91 -37.72 25.41
CA TYR A 40 -6.15 -37.33 26.08
C TYR A 40 -7.38 -37.48 25.17
N VAL A 41 -7.28 -37.00 23.91
CA VAL A 41 -8.38 -37.12 22.91
C VAL A 41 -8.68 -38.58 22.57
N LEU A 42 -7.67 -39.44 22.58
CA LEU A 42 -7.82 -40.88 22.38
C LEU A 42 -8.42 -41.61 23.60
N GLY A 43 -8.68 -40.90 24.69
CA GLY A 43 -9.37 -41.43 25.87
C GLY A 43 -8.45 -42.02 26.94
N PHE A 44 -7.14 -41.80 26.88
CA PHE A 44 -6.24 -42.26 27.93
C PHE A 44 -6.43 -41.45 29.23
N PRO A 45 -6.38 -42.09 30.41
CA PRO A 45 -6.58 -41.41 31.68
C PRO A 45 -5.43 -40.44 31.98
N ARG A 46 -5.75 -39.31 32.61
CA ARG A 46 -4.79 -38.22 32.88
C ARG A 46 -3.64 -38.69 33.78
N GLU A 47 -3.91 -39.65 34.66
CA GLU A 47 -2.95 -40.29 35.56
C GLU A 47 -1.88 -41.07 34.79
N LEU A 48 -2.28 -41.81 33.76
CA LEU A 48 -1.36 -42.55 32.91
C LEU A 48 -0.51 -41.60 32.08
N ILE A 49 -1.13 -40.58 31.49
CA ILE A 49 -0.42 -39.57 30.68
C ILE A 49 0.60 -38.82 31.56
N ALA A 50 0.19 -38.39 32.76
CA ALA A 50 1.07 -37.75 33.74
C ALA A 50 2.30 -38.62 34.04
N LYS A 51 2.10 -39.91 34.30
CA LYS A 51 3.18 -40.87 34.56
C LYS A 51 4.11 -41.06 33.37
N LEU A 52 3.57 -41.20 32.15
CA LEU A 52 4.35 -41.45 30.94
C LEU A 52 5.28 -40.27 30.57
N PHE A 53 4.85 -39.04 30.81
CA PHE A 53 5.59 -37.84 30.42
C PHE A 53 6.24 -37.09 31.58
N GLY A 54 6.17 -37.62 32.81
CA GLY A 54 6.74 -36.99 34.01
C GLY A 54 6.01 -35.71 34.44
N TYR A 55 4.72 -35.57 34.11
CA TYR A 55 3.88 -34.45 34.53
C TYR A 55 3.14 -34.75 35.83
N GLN A 56 2.73 -33.70 36.54
CA GLN A 56 1.72 -33.81 37.59
C GLN A 56 0.32 -33.84 36.95
N VAL A 57 -0.63 -34.59 37.54
CA VAL A 57 -2.01 -34.70 37.03
C VAL A 57 -2.69 -33.33 36.83
N PRO A 58 -2.57 -32.35 37.76
CA PRO A 58 -3.08 -31.01 37.53
C PRO A 58 -2.42 -30.32 36.32
N GLY A 59 -1.13 -30.56 36.07
CA GLY A 59 -0.42 -30.00 34.93
C GLY A 59 -0.95 -30.51 33.59
N VAL A 60 -1.29 -31.80 33.51
CA VAL A 60 -1.96 -32.38 32.32
C VAL A 60 -3.33 -31.74 32.13
N LYS A 61 -4.12 -31.60 33.21
CA LYS A 61 -5.43 -30.94 33.15
C LYS A 61 -5.31 -29.51 32.63
N THR A 62 -4.43 -28.69 33.21
CA THR A 62 -4.22 -27.29 32.80
C THR A 62 -3.80 -27.18 31.34
N LEU A 63 -2.95 -28.10 30.86
CA LEU A 63 -2.55 -28.14 29.45
C LEU A 63 -3.75 -28.43 28.55
N VAL A 64 -4.52 -29.47 28.86
CA VAL A 64 -5.71 -29.85 28.08
C VAL A 64 -6.74 -28.74 28.06
N ASP A 65 -7.08 -28.16 29.21
CA ASP A 65 -8.07 -27.09 29.32
C ASP A 65 -7.64 -25.86 28.52
N ARG A 66 -6.33 -25.54 28.52
CA ARG A 66 -5.77 -24.44 27.72
C ARG A 66 -5.88 -24.69 26.23
N VAL A 67 -5.55 -25.89 25.76
CA VAL A 67 -5.65 -26.25 24.33
C VAL A 67 -7.12 -26.27 23.88
N LEU A 68 -8.04 -26.78 24.70
CA LEU A 68 -9.46 -26.78 24.37
C LEU A 68 -10.05 -25.35 24.31
N SER A 69 -9.53 -24.43 25.13
CA SER A 69 -10.01 -23.04 25.15
C SER A 69 -9.38 -22.17 24.05
N ASN A 70 -8.09 -22.34 23.78
CA ASN A 70 -7.31 -21.44 22.91
C ASN A 70 -6.90 -22.07 21.58
N GLY A 71 -7.31 -23.32 21.30
CA GLY A 71 -6.92 -24.04 20.10
C GLY A 71 -5.42 -24.28 20.01
N LEU A 72 -4.85 -24.09 18.81
CA LEU A 72 -3.43 -24.36 18.52
C LEU A 72 -2.48 -23.51 19.36
N GLU A 73 -2.87 -22.29 19.72
CA GLU A 73 -2.06 -21.41 20.58
C GLU A 73 -1.86 -21.99 21.98
N GLY A 74 -2.77 -22.85 22.45
CA GLY A 74 -2.67 -23.50 23.75
C GLY A 74 -1.46 -24.44 23.91
N PHE A 75 -0.87 -24.91 22.79
CA PHE A 75 0.34 -25.73 22.82
C PHE A 75 1.60 -24.93 23.14
N VAL A 76 1.55 -23.62 22.94
CA VAL A 76 2.71 -22.75 22.99
C VAL A 76 2.86 -22.12 24.38
N ASP A 77 4.07 -22.08 24.94
CA ASP A 77 4.34 -21.33 26.17
C ASP A 77 4.86 -19.94 25.84
N HIS A 78 3.96 -18.97 25.78
CA HIS A 78 4.31 -17.57 25.53
C HIS A 78 5.23 -16.97 26.59
N ARG A 79 5.42 -17.63 27.75
CA ARG A 79 6.36 -17.18 28.79
C ARG A 79 7.81 -17.63 28.53
N LYS A 80 8.00 -18.74 27.79
CA LYS A 80 9.33 -19.24 27.40
C LYS A 80 9.76 -18.77 26.02
N ILE A 81 8.80 -18.38 25.18
CA ILE A 81 9.10 -17.60 23.99
C ILE A 81 9.61 -16.25 24.51
N LYS A 82 10.93 -16.06 24.52
CA LYS A 82 11.48 -14.72 24.28
C LYS A 82 10.66 -14.19 23.13
N MET A 83 9.90 -13.11 23.31
CA MET A 83 9.17 -12.44 22.25
C MET A 83 10.04 -12.47 21.00
N ILE A 84 9.80 -13.44 20.12
CA ILE A 84 10.17 -13.30 18.74
C ILE A 84 9.12 -12.28 18.36
N PRO A 85 9.49 -11.00 18.13
CA PRO A 85 8.52 -10.08 17.60
C PRO A 85 7.93 -10.80 16.40
N GLU A 86 6.60 -10.85 16.26
CA GLU A 86 6.01 -11.27 14.99
C GLU A 86 6.84 -10.56 13.93
N GLU A 87 7.68 -11.31 13.19
CA GLU A 87 8.47 -10.71 12.14
C GLU A 87 7.39 -10.21 11.21
N LYS A 88 7.22 -8.89 11.17
CA LYS A 88 6.34 -8.29 10.20
C LYS A 88 6.74 -8.94 8.89
N PRO A 89 5.82 -9.64 8.20
CA PRO A 89 6.17 -10.43 7.03
C PRO A 89 6.79 -9.55 5.96
N VAL A 90 6.61 -8.23 6.09
CA VAL A 90 7.21 -7.21 5.27
C VAL A 90 8.01 -6.19 6.09
N THR A 91 9.29 -6.03 5.77
CA THR A 91 10.12 -4.90 6.24
C THR A 91 10.49 -4.02 5.04
N ILE A 92 10.31 -2.71 5.17
CA ILE A 92 10.55 -1.74 4.09
C ILE A 92 11.83 -0.98 4.41
N THR A 93 12.81 -1.06 3.52
CA THR A 93 14.10 -0.39 3.66
C THR A 93 14.34 0.53 2.47
N GLN A 94 14.81 1.75 2.71
CA GLN A 94 15.06 2.74 1.67
C GLN A 94 16.57 2.88 1.44
N GLY A 95 17.03 2.59 0.22
CA GLY A 95 18.40 2.87 -0.24
C GLY A 95 18.47 4.17 -1.05
N GLU A 96 19.66 4.55 -1.50
CA GLU A 96 19.87 5.82 -2.22
C GLU A 96 19.16 5.89 -3.59
N SER A 97 19.02 4.76 -4.29
CA SER A 97 18.45 4.70 -5.66
C SER A 97 17.37 3.64 -5.85
N TYR A 98 17.01 2.92 -4.78
CA TYR A 98 16.05 1.82 -4.80
C TYR A 98 15.29 1.70 -3.48
N LYS A 99 14.11 1.10 -3.53
CA LYS A 99 13.37 0.61 -2.35
C LYS A 99 13.46 -0.90 -2.28
N GLN A 100 13.76 -1.41 -1.09
CA GLN A 100 13.77 -2.84 -0.78
C GLN A 100 12.52 -3.17 0.02
N ILE A 101 11.80 -4.19 -0.44
CA ILE A 101 10.71 -4.81 0.30
C ILE A 101 11.18 -6.23 0.65
N HIS A 102 11.47 -6.44 1.93
CA HIS A 102 11.84 -7.75 2.45
C HIS A 102 10.56 -8.51 2.74
N LEU A 103 10.32 -9.63 2.04
CA LEU A 103 9.24 -10.57 2.25
C LEU A 103 9.84 -11.84 2.83
N LEU A 104 9.78 -12.01 4.16
CA LEU A 104 10.44 -13.12 4.86
C LEU A 104 11.93 -13.23 4.47
N ASP A 105 12.31 -14.27 3.71
CA ASP A 105 13.68 -14.55 3.26
C ASP A 105 14.04 -13.96 1.88
N LYS A 106 13.09 -13.29 1.20
CA LYS A 106 13.29 -12.72 -0.14
C LYS A 106 13.29 -11.20 -0.10
N VAL A 107 14.11 -10.59 -0.96
CA VAL A 107 14.16 -9.14 -1.14
C VAL A 107 13.68 -8.79 -2.53
N ILE A 108 12.59 -8.02 -2.60
CA ILE A 108 12.16 -7.39 -3.85
C ILE A 108 12.78 -6.00 -3.91
N VAL A 109 13.64 -5.78 -4.91
CA VAL A 109 14.29 -4.49 -5.15
C VAL A 109 13.54 -3.77 -6.27
N ILE A 110 13.07 -2.56 -6.00
CA ILE A 110 12.45 -1.70 -7.02
C ILE A 110 13.28 -0.42 -7.18
N PRO A 111 13.66 -0.05 -8.41
CA PRO A 111 14.30 1.24 -8.66
C PRO A 111 13.40 2.41 -8.23
N ASP A 112 13.98 3.42 -7.58
CA ASP A 112 13.15 4.46 -6.95
C ASP A 112 12.50 5.41 -7.98
N HIS A 113 12.96 5.39 -9.23
CA HIS A 113 12.34 6.12 -10.35
C HIS A 113 11.12 5.40 -10.93
N ASP A 114 10.97 4.08 -10.72
CA ASP A 114 9.84 3.31 -11.24
C ASP A 114 8.61 3.46 -10.35
N ARG A 115 7.88 4.56 -10.58
CA ARG A 115 6.66 4.87 -9.85
C ARG A 115 5.54 3.85 -10.09
N LEU A 116 5.48 3.23 -11.26
CA LEU A 116 4.40 2.30 -11.58
C LEU A 116 4.65 0.96 -10.88
N ALA A 117 5.87 0.43 -10.94
CA ALA A 117 6.24 -0.79 -10.20
C ALA A 117 6.03 -0.63 -8.70
N LYS A 118 6.41 0.52 -8.12
CA LYS A 118 6.12 0.82 -6.71
C LYS A 118 4.64 0.78 -6.41
N LYS A 119 3.80 1.43 -7.23
CA LYS A 119 2.33 1.42 -7.04
C LYS A 119 1.76 0.01 -7.12
N VAL A 120 2.18 -0.77 -8.13
CA VAL A 120 1.73 -2.16 -8.32
C VAL A 120 2.08 -2.98 -7.08
N LEU A 121 3.35 -2.98 -6.67
CA LEU A 121 3.79 -3.79 -5.54
C LEU A 121 3.13 -3.36 -4.22
N SER A 122 3.06 -2.05 -3.94
CA SER A 122 2.43 -1.57 -2.70
C SER A 122 0.96 -2.00 -2.64
N VAL A 123 0.21 -1.84 -3.73
CA VAL A 123 -1.22 -2.19 -3.76
C VAL A 123 -1.42 -3.70 -3.69
N THR A 124 -0.66 -4.51 -4.44
CA THR A 124 -0.81 -5.98 -4.43
C THR A 124 -0.48 -6.58 -3.05
N LEU A 125 0.58 -6.10 -2.40
CA LEU A 125 0.93 -6.54 -1.04
C LEU A 125 -0.13 -6.13 -0.01
N THR A 126 -0.76 -4.95 -0.15
CA THR A 126 -1.88 -4.57 0.73
C THR A 126 -3.15 -5.38 0.42
N GLU A 127 -3.46 -5.70 -0.84
CA GLU A 127 -4.59 -6.58 -1.18
C GLU A 127 -4.38 -8.01 -0.63
N ALA A 128 -3.13 -8.50 -0.61
CA ALA A 128 -2.77 -9.78 -0.02
C ALA A 128 -2.77 -9.79 1.53
N GLY A 129 -3.05 -8.66 2.18
CA GLY A 129 -3.03 -8.52 3.64
C GLY A 129 -1.64 -8.48 4.26
N LEU A 130 -0.58 -8.43 3.45
CA LEU A 130 0.81 -8.40 3.90
C LEU A 130 1.26 -7.01 4.35
N LEU A 131 0.54 -5.97 3.93
CA LEU A 131 0.75 -4.58 4.34
C LEU A 131 -0.57 -3.97 4.80
N SER A 132 -0.49 -3.08 5.79
CA SER A 132 -1.57 -2.14 6.09
C SER A 132 -1.66 -1.02 5.05
N ASN A 133 -2.77 -0.27 5.04
CA ASN A 133 -2.90 0.94 4.22
C ASN A 133 -1.84 1.99 4.56
N ALA A 134 -1.40 2.08 5.82
CA ALA A 134 -0.40 3.04 6.24
C ALA A 134 0.98 2.68 5.67
N GLU A 135 1.37 1.41 5.76
CA GLU A 135 2.66 0.92 5.23
C GLU A 135 2.69 0.98 3.70
N GLY A 136 1.61 0.58 3.03
CA GLY A 136 1.47 0.74 1.58
C GLY A 136 1.59 2.20 1.12
N ALA A 137 1.01 3.13 1.88
CA ALA A 137 1.12 4.56 1.61
C ALA A 137 2.55 5.09 1.81
N GLN A 138 3.27 4.61 2.81
CA GLN A 138 4.65 5.00 3.10
C GLN A 138 5.61 4.66 1.94
N ILE A 139 5.41 3.51 1.29
CA ILE A 139 6.22 3.12 0.11
C ILE A 139 6.09 4.17 -1.01
N LEU A 140 4.91 4.76 -1.17
CA LEU A 140 4.62 5.73 -2.23
C LEU A 140 4.82 7.19 -1.81
N GLY A 141 5.05 7.45 -0.52
CA GLY A 141 5.03 8.81 0.04
C GLY A 141 3.64 9.45 0.00
N TYR A 142 2.59 8.62 0.11
CA TYR A 142 1.20 9.06 0.09
C TYR A 142 0.60 9.11 1.49
N THR A 143 -0.55 9.76 1.64
CA THR A 143 -1.37 9.60 2.85
C THR A 143 -2.13 8.26 2.79
N PRO A 144 -2.49 7.65 3.94
CA PRO A 144 -3.28 6.42 3.97
C PRO A 144 -4.62 6.54 3.21
N GLN A 145 -5.26 7.70 3.26
CA GLN A 145 -6.50 7.96 2.52
C GLN A 145 -6.28 8.02 1.01
N ALA A 146 -5.23 8.70 0.55
CA ALA A 146 -4.89 8.76 -0.87
C ALA A 146 -4.52 7.38 -1.42
N PHE A 147 -3.84 6.57 -0.60
CA PHE A 147 -3.54 5.18 -0.89
C PHE A 147 -4.80 4.32 -0.96
N GLY A 148 -5.74 4.48 -0.02
CA GLY A 148 -7.04 3.79 -0.07
C GLY A 148 -7.81 4.06 -1.37
N ARG A 149 -7.81 5.32 -1.84
CA ARG A 149 -8.41 5.68 -3.15
C ARG A 149 -7.66 5.04 -4.33
N LEU A 150 -6.33 4.90 -4.24
CA LEU A 150 -5.53 4.22 -5.26
C LEU A 150 -5.86 2.71 -5.31
N ARG A 151 -6.00 2.05 -4.15
CA ARG A 151 -6.44 0.65 -4.05
C ARG A 151 -7.83 0.44 -4.65
N GLU A 152 -8.76 1.33 -4.35
CA GLU A 152 -10.11 1.23 -4.91
C GLU A 152 -10.11 1.32 -6.45
N ARG A 153 -9.31 2.23 -7.02
CA ARG A 153 -9.13 2.28 -8.48
C ARG A 153 -8.51 0.99 -9.04
N TYR A 154 -7.59 0.37 -8.31
CA TYR A 154 -7.00 -0.91 -8.71
C TYR A 154 -8.03 -2.05 -8.69
N ARG A 155 -8.89 -2.12 -7.67
CA ARG A 155 -9.97 -3.12 -7.63
C ARG A 155 -10.94 -3.00 -8.80
N GLN A 156 -11.25 -1.76 -9.20
CA GLN A 156 -12.19 -1.49 -10.29
C GLN A 156 -11.58 -1.67 -11.69
N LYS A 157 -10.30 -1.33 -11.88
CA LYS A 157 -9.68 -1.19 -13.21
C LYS A 157 -8.37 -1.96 -13.37
N GLY A 158 -7.99 -2.77 -12.39
CA GLY A 158 -6.69 -3.44 -12.33
C GLY A 158 -5.52 -2.46 -12.36
N SER A 159 -4.42 -2.88 -12.98
CA SER A 159 -3.20 -2.05 -13.13
C SER A 159 -3.45 -0.73 -13.89
N ALA A 160 -4.44 -0.68 -14.78
CA ALA A 160 -4.81 0.55 -15.49
C ALA A 160 -5.31 1.66 -14.55
N GLY A 161 -5.84 1.31 -13.38
CA GLY A 161 -6.27 2.26 -12.34
C GLY A 161 -5.12 2.89 -11.54
N LEU A 162 -3.90 2.35 -11.67
CA LEU A 162 -2.69 2.85 -11.00
C LEU A 162 -1.95 3.91 -11.82
N ILE A 163 -2.17 3.90 -13.13
CA ILE A 163 -1.58 4.83 -14.09
C ILE A 163 -2.29 6.19 -13.97
N ASP A 164 -1.53 7.29 -14.05
CA ASP A 164 -2.13 8.61 -14.11
C ASP A 164 -2.77 8.81 -15.49
N GLN A 165 -4.09 8.93 -15.53
CA GLN A 165 -4.86 9.11 -16.76
C GLN A 165 -5.16 10.59 -17.08
N ARG A 166 -4.60 11.53 -16.32
CA ARG A 166 -4.76 12.96 -16.60
C ARG A 166 -4.11 13.28 -17.95
N GLN A 167 -4.93 13.66 -18.93
CA GLN A 167 -4.45 14.06 -20.25
C GLN A 167 -4.08 15.56 -20.36
N GLY A 168 -3.91 16.24 -19.21
CA GLY A 168 -3.71 17.69 -19.18
C GLY A 168 -4.91 18.46 -19.76
N GLN A 169 -4.78 19.78 -19.81
CA GLN A 169 -5.75 20.63 -20.49
C GLN A 169 -5.51 20.54 -22.01
N LYS A 170 -6.46 19.94 -22.74
CA LYS A 170 -6.35 19.75 -24.20
C LYS A 170 -6.67 21.01 -25.00
N SER A 171 -7.40 21.96 -24.40
CA SER A 171 -7.87 23.17 -25.08
C SER A 171 -8.08 24.31 -24.08
N ASP A 172 -8.01 25.54 -24.57
CA ASP A 172 -8.35 26.73 -23.77
C ASP A 172 -9.88 26.79 -23.57
N TYR A 173 -10.37 26.51 -22.36
CA TYR A 173 -11.82 26.45 -22.09
C TYR A 173 -12.49 27.83 -22.01
N LYS A 174 -11.75 28.84 -21.54
CA LYS A 174 -12.25 30.22 -21.38
C LYS A 174 -11.84 31.15 -22.50
N VAL A 175 -10.69 30.88 -23.13
CA VAL A 175 -10.14 31.69 -24.21
C VAL A 175 -10.38 30.95 -25.52
N THR A 176 -11.66 30.96 -25.92
CA THR A 176 -12.13 30.35 -27.17
C THR A 176 -11.52 31.07 -28.38
N PRO A 177 -11.61 30.50 -29.60
CA PRO A 177 -11.10 31.16 -30.81
C PRO A 177 -11.60 32.60 -30.98
N GLU A 178 -12.86 32.88 -30.63
CA GLU A 178 -13.47 34.21 -30.70
C GLU A 178 -12.81 35.18 -29.72
N VAL A 179 -12.57 34.74 -28.49
CA VAL A 179 -11.86 35.53 -27.47
C VAL A 179 -10.40 35.77 -27.88
N LYS A 180 -9.75 34.81 -28.53
CA LYS A 180 -8.39 35.00 -29.07
C LYS A 180 -8.36 36.01 -30.20
N ALA A 181 -9.33 35.93 -31.12
CA ALA A 181 -9.45 36.90 -32.20
C ALA A 181 -9.66 38.31 -31.63
N GLU A 182 -10.50 38.44 -30.60
CA GLU A 182 -10.70 39.73 -29.94
C GLU A 182 -9.43 40.22 -29.23
N LEU A 183 -8.72 39.35 -28.54
CA LEU A 183 -7.46 39.70 -27.89
C LEU A 183 -6.47 40.26 -28.91
N ILE A 184 -6.35 39.61 -30.07
CA ILE A 184 -5.49 40.07 -31.16
C ILE A 184 -6.00 41.41 -31.72
N TYR A 185 -7.30 41.53 -31.98
CA TYR A 185 -7.93 42.76 -32.48
C TYR A 185 -7.64 43.95 -31.55
N GLN A 186 -7.89 43.81 -30.25
CA GLN A 186 -7.67 44.84 -29.23
C GLN A 186 -6.20 45.29 -29.15
N VAL A 187 -5.26 44.37 -29.39
CA VAL A 187 -3.83 44.69 -29.46
C VAL A 187 -3.52 45.42 -30.77
N CYS A 188 -3.93 44.88 -31.92
CA CYS A 188 -3.65 45.46 -33.23
C CYS A 188 -4.22 46.87 -33.38
N THR A 189 -5.44 47.13 -32.92
CA THR A 189 -6.08 48.46 -32.98
C THR A 189 -5.27 49.49 -32.18
N ARG A 190 -4.87 49.15 -30.95
CA ARG A 190 -4.07 50.06 -30.12
C ARG A 190 -2.69 50.31 -30.70
N ILE A 191 -2.06 49.31 -31.32
CA ILE A 191 -0.80 49.48 -32.04
C ILE A 191 -0.98 50.42 -33.24
N ALA A 192 -2.04 50.23 -34.03
CA ALA A 192 -2.33 51.06 -35.20
C ALA A 192 -2.61 52.52 -34.81
N GLU A 193 -3.23 52.74 -33.65
CA GLU A 193 -3.53 54.06 -33.09
C GLU A 193 -2.35 54.67 -32.31
N GLY A 194 -1.23 53.95 -32.16
CA GLY A 194 -0.07 54.40 -31.38
C GLY A 194 -0.32 54.51 -29.87
N ILE A 195 -1.37 53.84 -29.36
CA ILE A 195 -1.78 53.90 -27.96
C ILE A 195 -1.03 52.82 -27.15
N PRO A 196 -0.24 53.19 -26.13
CA PRO A 196 0.42 52.21 -25.28
C PRO A 196 -0.60 51.50 -24.38
N PHE A 197 -0.48 50.18 -24.24
CA PHE A 197 -1.45 49.35 -23.51
C PHE A 197 -0.79 48.40 -22.50
N SER A 198 -1.55 47.96 -21.50
CA SER A 198 -1.15 46.96 -20.52
C SER A 198 -2.00 45.69 -20.62
N SER A 199 -1.60 44.61 -19.93
CA SER A 199 -2.42 43.39 -19.86
C SER A 199 -3.78 43.63 -19.21
N GLU A 200 -3.88 44.62 -18.33
CA GLU A 200 -5.06 45.05 -17.60
C GLU A 200 -6.02 45.83 -18.52
N ASP A 201 -5.49 46.67 -19.42
CA ASP A 201 -6.29 47.38 -20.43
C ASP A 201 -6.96 46.41 -21.41
N ILE A 202 -6.21 45.40 -21.87
CA ILE A 202 -6.74 44.34 -22.75
C ILE A 202 -7.73 43.45 -21.98
N TRP A 203 -7.47 43.18 -20.71
CA TRP A 203 -8.38 42.42 -19.85
C TRP A 203 -9.72 43.13 -19.64
N ALA A 204 -9.71 44.44 -19.41
CA ALA A 204 -10.93 45.23 -19.25
C ALA A 204 -11.77 45.15 -20.53
N ALA A 205 -11.17 45.40 -21.70
CA ALA A 205 -11.85 45.33 -22.99
C ALA A 205 -12.42 43.92 -23.29
N LEU A 206 -11.68 42.86 -22.94
CA LEU A 206 -12.14 41.49 -23.13
C LEU A 206 -13.32 41.13 -22.22
N ASN A 207 -13.33 41.57 -20.96
CA ASN A 207 -14.45 41.29 -20.06
C ASN A 207 -15.64 42.23 -20.25
N GLU A 208 -15.45 43.39 -20.87
CA GLU A 208 -16.56 44.22 -21.35
C GLU A 208 -17.31 43.52 -22.48
N ARG A 209 -16.57 42.92 -23.43
CA ARG A 209 -17.16 42.22 -24.59
C ARG A 209 -17.62 40.80 -24.30
N PHE A 210 -16.97 40.11 -23.35
CA PHE A 210 -17.27 38.72 -22.96
C PHE A 210 -17.40 38.56 -21.43
N PRO A 211 -18.35 39.25 -20.77
CA PRO A 211 -18.49 39.25 -19.31
C PRO A 211 -18.77 37.86 -18.73
N GLU A 212 -19.41 36.97 -19.51
CA GLU A 212 -19.77 35.62 -19.11
C GLU A 212 -18.56 34.67 -19.02
N LYS A 213 -17.46 34.96 -19.74
CA LYS A 213 -16.26 34.10 -19.76
C LYS A 213 -15.40 34.24 -18.51
N LYS A 214 -15.58 35.33 -17.74
CA LYS A 214 -14.84 35.63 -16.48
C LYS A 214 -13.35 35.35 -16.64
N ILE A 215 -12.73 36.05 -17.59
CA ILE A 215 -11.32 35.89 -17.93
C ILE A 215 -10.51 36.64 -16.88
N SER A 216 -9.48 36.00 -16.32
CA SER A 216 -8.62 36.65 -15.32
C SER A 216 -7.52 37.48 -15.99
N PRO A 217 -7.00 38.55 -15.37
CA PRO A 217 -5.87 39.31 -15.91
C PRO A 217 -4.65 38.44 -16.17
N ARG A 218 -4.40 37.44 -15.31
CA ARG A 218 -3.31 36.47 -15.46
C ARG A 218 -3.45 35.61 -16.72
N THR A 219 -4.68 35.24 -17.08
CA THR A 219 -4.97 34.51 -18.32
C THR A 219 -4.65 35.37 -19.54
N VAL A 220 -5.04 36.63 -19.55
CA VAL A 220 -4.73 37.57 -20.64
C VAL A 220 -3.22 37.74 -20.80
N ARG A 221 -2.50 37.97 -19.70
CA ARG A 221 -1.03 38.06 -19.70
C ARG A 221 -0.36 36.80 -20.23
N TYR A 222 -0.85 35.61 -19.84
CA TYR A 222 -0.35 34.34 -20.37
C TYR A 222 -0.48 34.25 -21.90
N HIS A 223 -1.64 34.62 -22.46
CA HIS A 223 -1.85 34.59 -23.90
C HIS A 223 -1.04 35.66 -24.65
N LEU A 224 -0.93 36.88 -24.09
CA LEU A 224 -0.07 37.93 -24.66
C LEU A 224 1.40 37.50 -24.69
N ASN A 225 1.89 36.88 -23.61
CA ASN A 225 3.25 36.33 -23.55
C ASN A 225 3.47 35.25 -24.60
N ARG A 226 2.50 34.34 -24.77
CA ARG A 226 2.56 33.27 -25.77
C ARG A 226 2.56 33.79 -27.21
N LEU A 227 1.95 34.95 -27.46
CA LEU A 227 1.93 35.64 -28.75
C LEU A 227 3.16 36.54 -28.98
N GLY A 228 4.06 36.67 -28.01
CA GLY A 228 5.33 37.40 -28.17
C GLY A 228 5.25 38.91 -27.95
N PHE A 229 4.08 39.47 -27.61
CA PHE A 229 3.90 40.92 -27.43
C PHE A 229 4.80 41.60 -26.38
N PRO A 230 5.19 40.97 -25.24
CA PRO A 230 6.09 41.60 -24.28
C PRO A 230 7.48 41.93 -24.82
N GLN A 231 7.87 41.32 -25.95
CA GLN A 231 9.17 41.52 -26.57
C GLN A 231 9.19 42.73 -27.52
N VAL A 232 8.01 43.32 -27.81
CA VAL A 232 7.89 44.48 -28.69
C VAL A 232 8.06 45.76 -27.87
N LYS A 233 9.26 46.34 -27.94
CA LYS A 233 9.65 47.54 -27.19
C LYS A 233 8.75 48.73 -27.58
N GLY A 234 8.26 49.46 -26.57
CA GLY A 234 7.52 50.72 -26.74
C GLY A 234 5.99 50.60 -26.88
N LEU A 235 5.44 49.39 -27.02
CA LEU A 235 3.99 49.18 -27.21
C LEU A 235 3.25 48.74 -25.93
N VAL A 236 3.94 48.03 -25.04
CA VAL A 236 3.37 47.50 -23.79
C VAL A 236 3.87 48.32 -22.60
N LYS A 237 2.94 48.91 -21.84
CA LYS A 237 3.25 49.52 -20.54
C LYS A 237 3.75 48.43 -19.60
N LYS A 238 4.92 48.64 -18.99
CA LYS A 238 5.36 47.78 -17.88
C LYS A 238 4.44 48.06 -16.69
N ASN A 239 3.70 47.05 -16.25
CA ASN A 239 3.06 47.02 -14.94
C ASN A 239 3.97 46.30 -13.96
#